data_AF-X0TQM0-F1
#
_entry.id   AF-X0TQM0-F1
#
_cell.length_a   1.000
_cell.length_b   1.000
_cell.length_c   1.000
_cell.angle_alpha   90.00
_cell.angle_beta   90.00
_cell.angle_gamma   90.00
#
_symmetry.space_group_name_H-M   'P 1'
#
loop_
_entity.id
_entity.type
_entity.pdbx_description
1 polymer ?
#
loop_
_entity_poly.entity_id
_entity_poly.type
_entity_poly.pdbx_seq_one_letter_code
_entity_poly.pdbx_strand_id
1 'polypeptide(L)'
;KEEFKITGNKKGVNKEFGHSEMIGLDHVYDTIEEIDNNSLVHMHLNSQGYNDGIILGGPGKYDIDHGTRVNGMNIAIAGLIRDAGFNRWKGHDMQVRPYDNEEQGIDRVIRSILSWEACAQASQKLDKEQLMKYLADRETAKAEDIMREALINAQTYFNRMYKE
;
A
#
# COMPACT_ATOMS: atom_id res chain seq x y z
N LYS A 1 14.78 16.51 16.08
CA LYS A 1 16.05 16.75 16.80
C LYS A 1 17.18 16.84 15.77
N GLU A 2 18.15 17.74 15.95
CA GLU A 2 19.39 17.71 15.16
C GLU A 2 20.25 16.55 15.66
N GLU A 3 20.38 15.50 14.85
CA GLU A 3 21.47 14.55 14.99
C GLU A 3 22.67 15.04 14.17
N PHE A 4 23.85 15.04 14.79
CA PHE A 4 25.12 15.42 14.14
C PHE A 4 25.14 16.83 13.52
N LYS A 5 24.35 17.79 14.05
CA LYS A 5 24.18 19.15 13.48
C LYS A 5 23.61 19.15 12.05
N ILE A 6 22.87 18.10 11.68
CA ILE A 6 22.17 18.03 10.40
C ILE A 6 20.67 18.16 10.66
N THR A 7 20.05 19.16 10.03
CA THR A 7 18.60 19.38 10.12
C THR A 7 17.83 18.27 9.39
N GLY A 8 16.72 17.80 9.98
CA GLY A 8 15.82 16.83 9.33
C GLY A 8 15.07 17.39 8.12
N ASN A 9 14.98 18.72 7.96
CA ASN A 9 14.13 19.39 6.96
C ASN A 9 14.45 19.05 5.50
N LYS A 10 15.61 18.46 5.20
CA LYS A 10 16.02 18.00 3.86
C LYS A 10 16.23 16.49 3.78
N LYS A 11 15.86 15.76 4.83
CA LYS A 11 15.96 14.31 4.93
C LYS A 11 14.57 13.73 4.91
N GLY A 12 14.46 12.56 4.32
CA GLY A 12 13.26 11.75 4.38
C GLY A 12 13.54 10.38 3.81
N VAL A 13 12.50 9.57 3.77
CA VAL A 13 12.56 8.18 3.33
C VAL A 13 12.00 8.06 1.92
N ASN A 14 12.63 7.20 1.14
CA ASN A 14 11.93 6.53 0.05
C ASN A 14 11.28 5.31 0.68
N LYS A 15 9.98 5.39 0.95
CA LYS A 15 9.25 4.28 1.55
C LYS A 15 9.22 3.13 0.57
N GLU A 16 9.42 1.91 1.02
CA GLU A 16 9.14 0.73 0.22
C GLU A 16 8.28 -0.24 1.02
N PHE A 17 7.11 -0.57 0.49
CA PHE A 17 6.14 -1.43 1.20
C PHE A 17 6.75 -2.80 1.51
N GLY A 18 7.47 -3.34 0.54
CA GLY A 18 8.12 -4.62 0.64
C GLY A 18 9.16 -4.63 1.75
N HIS A 19 9.96 -3.58 1.90
CA HIS A 19 10.97 -3.55 2.98
C HIS A 19 10.35 -3.47 4.37
N SER A 20 9.23 -2.77 4.55
CA SER A 20 8.43 -2.85 5.77
C SER A 20 7.93 -4.29 6.02
N GLU A 21 7.39 -4.95 4.99
CA GLU A 21 6.94 -6.34 5.09
C GLU A 21 8.09 -7.33 5.41
N MET A 22 9.27 -7.15 4.82
CA MET A 22 10.45 -8.03 5.01
C MET A 22 10.86 -8.16 6.47
N ILE A 23 10.80 -7.05 7.21
CA ILE A 23 11.19 -7.01 8.62
C ILE A 23 9.99 -7.23 9.57
N GLY A 24 8.81 -7.55 9.03
CA GLY A 24 7.61 -7.84 9.81
C GLY A 24 6.93 -6.64 10.42
N LEU A 25 7.13 -5.45 9.84
CA LEU A 25 6.44 -4.24 10.26
C LEU A 25 5.11 -4.04 9.54
N ASP A 26 4.21 -3.30 10.19
CA ASP A 26 2.98 -2.83 9.59
C ASP A 26 3.28 -1.58 8.75
N HIS A 27 3.26 -1.73 7.43
CA HIS A 27 3.52 -0.65 6.50
C HIS A 27 2.45 0.46 6.54
N VAL A 28 1.25 0.22 7.09
CA VAL A 28 0.27 1.26 7.39
C VAL A 28 0.79 2.13 8.52
N TYR A 29 1.24 1.52 9.61
CA TYR A 29 1.82 2.23 10.75
C TYR A 29 3.08 3.01 10.35
N ASP A 30 3.98 2.38 9.61
CA ASP A 30 5.18 3.05 9.09
C ASP A 30 4.81 4.26 8.24
N THR A 31 3.76 4.17 7.40
CA THR A 31 3.29 5.33 6.61
C THR A 31 2.81 6.47 7.49
N ILE A 32 2.11 6.18 8.59
CA ILE A 32 1.66 7.20 9.54
C ILE A 32 2.87 7.90 10.16
N GLU A 33 3.85 7.15 10.65
CA GLU A 33 5.08 7.70 11.22
C GLU A 33 5.82 8.60 10.21
N GLU A 34 5.90 8.18 8.95
CA GLU A 34 6.57 8.96 7.91
C GLU A 34 5.81 10.26 7.55
N ILE A 35 4.48 10.23 7.58
CA ILE A 35 3.63 11.42 7.39
C ILE A 35 3.80 12.38 8.57
N ASP A 36 3.66 11.88 9.80
CA ASP A 36 3.71 12.69 11.03
C ASP A 36 5.08 13.36 11.22
N ASN A 37 6.14 12.71 10.73
CA ASN A 37 7.51 13.25 10.76
C ASN A 37 7.85 14.09 9.51
N ASN A 38 6.90 14.32 8.59
CA ASN A 38 7.11 15.02 7.32
C ASN A 38 8.32 14.46 6.55
N SER A 39 8.47 13.13 6.54
CA SER A 39 9.64 12.42 6.02
C SER A 39 9.33 11.56 4.79
N LEU A 40 8.05 11.38 4.41
CA LEU A 40 7.67 10.68 3.19
C LEU A 40 8.07 11.48 1.92
N VAL A 41 9.25 11.20 1.36
CA VAL A 41 9.80 11.92 0.19
C VAL A 41 9.39 11.27 -1.13
N HIS A 42 9.35 9.94 -1.16
CA HIS A 42 8.92 9.13 -2.28
C HIS A 42 8.41 7.77 -1.76
N MET A 43 7.76 6.99 -2.63
CA MET A 43 7.29 5.67 -2.27
C MET A 43 7.41 4.69 -3.44
N HIS A 44 7.82 3.48 -3.09
CA HIS A 44 7.84 2.27 -3.89
C HIS A 44 6.73 1.33 -3.41
N LEU A 45 5.89 0.95 -4.36
CA LEU A 45 4.75 0.07 -4.23
C LEU A 45 5.16 -1.31 -4.72
N ASN A 46 5.18 -2.25 -3.80
CA ASN A 46 5.40 -3.67 -4.05
C ASN A 46 4.85 -4.45 -2.86
N SER A 47 5.18 -5.73 -2.77
CA SER A 47 4.86 -6.60 -1.65
C SER A 47 5.88 -7.71 -1.59
N GLN A 48 6.09 -8.25 -0.40
CA GLN A 48 6.81 -9.50 -0.18
C GLN A 48 5.86 -10.69 -0.10
N GLY A 49 4.54 -10.48 -0.21
CA GLY A 49 3.50 -11.49 -0.05
C GLY A 49 2.85 -11.50 1.34
N TYR A 50 3.15 -10.53 2.22
CA TYR A 50 2.58 -10.50 3.57
C TYR A 50 1.07 -10.23 3.58
N ASN A 51 0.61 -9.34 2.70
CA ASN A 51 -0.69 -8.68 2.81
C ASN A 51 -1.70 -9.11 1.73
N ASP A 52 -1.34 -10.03 0.83
CA ASP A 52 -2.21 -10.43 -0.29
C ASP A 52 -2.92 -11.79 -0.11
N GLY A 53 -2.47 -12.61 0.86
CA GLY A 53 -3.08 -13.89 1.22
C GLY A 53 -3.02 -14.98 0.13
N ILE A 54 -2.35 -14.72 -0.99
CA ILE A 54 -2.25 -15.64 -2.14
C ILE A 54 -0.79 -16.03 -2.36
N ILE A 55 0.10 -15.05 -2.33
CA ILE A 55 1.52 -15.26 -2.56
C ILE A 55 2.12 -15.69 -1.23
N LEU A 56 2.64 -16.91 -1.18
CA LEU A 56 3.44 -17.36 -0.04
C LEU A 56 4.68 -16.48 0.06
N GLY A 57 4.72 -15.65 1.09
CA GLY A 57 5.78 -14.70 1.33
C GLY A 57 5.59 -13.94 2.64
N GLY A 58 6.09 -12.71 2.69
CA GLY A 58 6.06 -11.83 3.85
C GLY A 58 7.43 -11.67 4.50
N PRO A 59 7.52 -11.62 5.84
CA PRO A 59 8.78 -11.37 6.53
C PRO A 59 9.84 -12.41 6.15
N GLY A 60 11.02 -11.94 5.76
CA GLY A 60 11.98 -12.82 5.13
C GLY A 60 13.32 -12.17 4.84
N LYS A 61 14.29 -13.04 4.58
CA LYS A 61 15.66 -12.65 4.23
C LYS A 61 15.77 -12.08 2.82
N TYR A 62 14.88 -12.48 1.92
CA TYR A 62 14.98 -12.18 0.50
C TYR A 62 13.99 -11.10 0.11
N ASP A 63 14.47 -10.16 -0.69
CA ASP A 63 13.65 -9.14 -1.33
C ASP A 63 13.09 -9.72 -2.62
N ILE A 64 11.78 -9.95 -2.66
CA ILE A 64 11.09 -10.70 -3.70
C ILE A 64 10.35 -9.77 -4.68
N ASP A 65 10.04 -8.54 -4.27
CA ASP A 65 9.49 -7.49 -5.14
C ASP A 65 8.25 -7.93 -5.93
N HIS A 66 7.25 -8.52 -5.25
CA HIS A 66 5.96 -8.77 -5.89
C HIS A 66 5.23 -7.47 -6.20
N GLY A 67 4.46 -7.45 -7.29
CA GLY A 67 3.60 -6.32 -7.60
C GLY A 67 2.54 -6.09 -6.52
N THR A 68 2.19 -4.82 -6.31
CA THR A 68 1.11 -4.36 -5.44
C THR A 68 -0.20 -5.07 -5.74
N ARG A 69 -0.97 -5.39 -4.69
CA ARG A 69 -2.25 -6.09 -4.80
C ARG A 69 -3.40 -5.30 -4.18
N VAL A 70 -4.61 -5.66 -4.58
CA VAL A 70 -5.82 -5.14 -3.97
C VAL A 70 -5.98 -5.77 -2.58
N ASN A 71 -5.75 -4.99 -1.53
CA ASN A 71 -5.93 -5.40 -0.13
C ASN A 71 -6.32 -4.18 0.75
N GLY A 72 -6.71 -4.45 2.00
CA GLY A 72 -7.15 -3.41 2.95
C GLY A 72 -6.04 -2.43 3.35
N MET A 73 -4.80 -2.88 3.47
CA MET A 73 -3.65 -2.04 3.84
C MET A 73 -3.34 -1.01 2.76
N ASN A 74 -3.35 -1.41 1.49
CA ASN A 74 -3.14 -0.52 0.34
C ASN A 74 -4.29 0.49 0.19
N ILE A 75 -5.54 0.10 0.51
CA ILE A 75 -6.67 1.05 0.59
C ILE A 75 -6.42 2.09 1.68
N ALA A 76 -6.01 1.66 2.88
CA ALA A 76 -5.73 2.54 4.00
C ALA A 76 -4.58 3.52 3.67
N ILE A 77 -3.44 3.01 3.18
CA ILE A 77 -2.26 3.81 2.81
C ILE A 77 -2.60 4.80 1.69
N ALA A 78 -3.31 4.37 0.64
CA ALA A 78 -3.72 5.29 -0.41
C ALA A 78 -4.61 6.42 0.12
N GLY A 79 -5.45 6.14 1.11
CA GLY A 79 -6.24 7.15 1.81
C GLY A 79 -5.40 8.08 2.68
N LEU A 80 -4.42 7.55 3.41
CA LEU A 80 -3.53 8.31 4.30
C LEU A 80 -2.65 9.30 3.52
N ILE A 81 -1.94 8.82 2.50
CA ILE A 81 -1.02 9.67 1.73
C ILE A 81 -1.77 10.76 0.95
N ARG A 82 -3.01 10.48 0.52
CA ARG A 82 -3.86 11.47 -0.14
C ARG A 82 -4.24 12.59 0.82
N ASP A 83 -4.70 12.23 2.02
CA ASP A 83 -5.11 13.20 3.03
C ASP A 83 -3.90 14.02 3.53
N ALA A 84 -2.70 13.43 3.53
CA ALA A 84 -1.43 14.10 3.78
C ALA A 84 -0.94 15.00 2.62
N GLY A 85 -1.63 15.03 1.49
CA GLY A 85 -1.26 15.87 0.34
C GLY A 85 -0.08 15.36 -0.47
N PHE A 86 0.26 14.07 -0.40
CA PHE A 86 1.35 13.49 -1.20
C PHE A 86 1.03 13.58 -2.70
N ASN A 87 1.81 14.38 -3.43
CA ASN A 87 1.58 14.71 -4.85
C ASN A 87 2.75 14.32 -5.75
N ARG A 88 3.34 13.13 -5.51
CA ARG A 88 4.39 12.58 -6.39
C ARG A 88 3.89 11.30 -7.06
N TRP A 89 4.62 10.90 -8.11
CA TRP A 89 4.45 9.58 -8.69
C TRP A 89 4.79 8.50 -7.65
N LYS A 90 4.15 7.34 -7.79
CA LYS A 90 4.39 6.17 -6.94
C LYS A 90 5.13 5.15 -7.80
N GLY A 91 6.31 4.73 -7.37
CA GLY A 91 7.10 3.76 -8.13
C GLY A 91 6.57 2.35 -7.93
N HIS A 92 6.47 1.55 -8.98
CA HIS A 92 6.20 0.12 -8.85
C HIS A 92 7.54 -0.60 -8.87
N ASP A 93 8.15 -0.76 -7.70
CA ASP A 93 9.45 -1.42 -7.53
C ASP A 93 9.26 -2.93 -7.47
N MET A 94 8.99 -3.50 -8.64
CA MET A 94 8.58 -4.89 -8.75
C MET A 94 9.42 -5.64 -9.78
N GLN A 95 9.57 -6.94 -9.57
CA GLN A 95 10.28 -7.82 -10.48
C GLN A 95 9.32 -8.78 -11.18
N VAL A 96 9.48 -8.89 -12.50
CA VAL A 96 8.94 -10.04 -13.24
C VAL A 96 9.64 -11.32 -12.78
N ARG A 97 9.01 -12.47 -13.01
CA ARG A 97 9.53 -13.75 -12.54
C ARG A 97 10.40 -14.40 -13.61
N PRO A 98 11.46 -15.15 -13.22
CA PRO A 98 12.33 -15.83 -14.19
C PRO A 98 11.61 -16.82 -15.12
N TYR A 99 10.42 -17.26 -14.73
CA TYR A 99 9.57 -18.17 -15.48
C TYR A 99 8.46 -17.47 -16.28
N ASP A 100 8.39 -16.14 -16.26
CA ASP A 100 7.46 -15.40 -17.10
C ASP A 100 8.00 -15.30 -18.53
N ASN A 101 7.12 -15.42 -19.52
CA ASN A 101 7.38 -14.88 -20.85
C ASN A 101 7.14 -13.35 -20.87
N GLU A 102 7.42 -12.70 -22.00
CA GLU A 102 7.27 -11.24 -22.14
C GLU A 102 5.85 -10.76 -21.83
N GLU A 103 4.83 -11.43 -22.37
CA GLU A 103 3.42 -11.09 -22.16
C GLU A 103 3.04 -11.19 -20.68
N GLN A 104 3.45 -12.27 -20.00
CA GLN A 104 3.22 -12.49 -18.58
C GLN A 104 3.93 -11.43 -17.73
N GLY A 105 5.16 -11.06 -18.09
CA GLY A 105 5.92 -10.02 -17.41
C GLY A 105 5.23 -8.65 -17.51
N ILE A 106 4.79 -8.27 -18.70
CA ILE A 106 4.03 -7.03 -18.93
C ILE A 106 2.71 -7.06 -18.16
N ASP A 107 1.96 -8.15 -18.24
CA ASP A 107 0.66 -8.29 -17.56
C ASP A 107 0.81 -8.17 -16.03
N ARG A 108 1.91 -8.67 -15.44
CA ARG A 108 2.17 -8.45 -14.01
C ARG A 108 2.31 -6.98 -13.64
N VAL A 109 3.03 -6.20 -14.45
CA VAL A 109 3.21 -4.75 -14.23
C VAL A 109 1.87 -4.03 -14.35
N ILE A 110 1.09 -4.33 -15.40
CA ILE A 110 -0.26 -3.78 -15.59
C ILE A 110 -1.13 -4.06 -14.37
N ARG A 111 -1.17 -5.31 -13.90
CA ARG A 111 -1.97 -5.69 -12.73
C ARG A 111 -1.53 -4.97 -11.46
N SER A 112 -0.23 -4.73 -11.28
CA SER A 112 0.26 -3.99 -10.10
C SER A 112 -0.22 -2.54 -10.11
N ILE A 113 -0.12 -1.88 -11.27
CA ILE A 113 -0.57 -0.50 -11.46
C ILE A 113 -2.08 -0.40 -11.19
N LEU A 114 -2.86 -1.25 -11.86
CA LEU A 114 -4.31 -1.22 -11.72
C LEU A 114 -4.78 -1.61 -10.31
N SER A 115 -4.04 -2.47 -9.60
CA SER A 115 -4.34 -2.81 -8.21
C SER A 115 -4.21 -1.58 -7.31
N TRP A 116 -3.14 -0.80 -7.48
CA TRP A 116 -2.96 0.44 -6.75
C TRP A 116 -4.04 1.47 -7.06
N GLU A 117 -4.33 1.69 -8.35
CA GLU A 117 -5.37 2.64 -8.78
C GLU A 117 -6.75 2.26 -8.25
N ALA A 118 -7.05 0.96 -8.19
CA ALA A 118 -8.28 0.44 -7.60
C ALA A 118 -8.37 0.71 -6.09
N CYS A 119 -7.28 0.48 -5.35
CA CYS A 119 -7.19 0.81 -3.93
C CYS A 119 -7.34 2.32 -3.69
N ALA A 120 -6.71 3.15 -4.52
CA ALA A 120 -6.79 4.60 -4.45
C ALA A 120 -8.20 5.14 -4.75
N GLN A 121 -8.94 4.51 -5.65
CA GLN A 121 -10.36 4.82 -5.88
C GLN A 121 -11.23 4.39 -4.70
N ALA A 122 -11.04 3.18 -4.18
CA ALA A 122 -11.81 2.68 -3.03
C ALA A 122 -11.58 3.52 -1.77
N SER A 123 -10.35 3.98 -1.52
CA SER A 123 -10.03 4.82 -0.37
C SER A 123 -10.72 6.19 -0.38
N GLN A 124 -11.23 6.65 -1.53
CA GLN A 124 -12.02 7.89 -1.64
C GLN A 124 -13.48 7.70 -1.22
N LYS A 125 -13.97 6.45 -1.23
CA LYS A 125 -15.34 6.09 -0.89
C LYS A 125 -15.47 5.48 0.51
N LEU A 126 -14.34 5.21 1.17
CA LEU A 126 -14.30 4.67 2.53
C LEU A 126 -14.91 5.66 3.53
N ASP A 127 -15.93 5.23 4.27
CA ASP A 127 -16.51 5.99 5.38
C ASP A 127 -15.57 5.97 6.59
N LYS A 128 -14.59 6.89 6.57
CA LYS A 128 -13.57 6.99 7.62
C LYS A 128 -14.14 7.39 8.97
N GLU A 129 -15.17 8.24 8.98
CA GLU A 129 -15.78 8.72 10.22
C GLU A 129 -16.43 7.55 10.97
N GLN A 130 -17.25 6.78 10.25
CA GLN A 130 -17.93 5.62 10.84
C GLN A 130 -16.93 4.49 11.20
N LEU A 131 -15.89 4.29 10.38
CA LEU A 131 -14.79 3.37 10.69
C LEU A 131 -14.11 3.73 12.02
N MET A 132 -13.69 5.00 12.18
CA MET A 132 -13.01 5.45 13.39
C MET A 132 -13.93 5.40 14.62
N LYS A 133 -15.22 5.67 14.45
CA LYS A 133 -16.22 5.50 15.52
C LYS A 133 -16.29 4.05 16.00
N TYR A 134 -16.42 3.08 15.08
CA TYR A 134 -16.45 1.67 15.46
C TYR A 134 -15.15 1.20 16.13
N LEU A 135 -14.00 1.69 15.66
CA LEU A 135 -12.71 1.39 16.30
C LEU A 135 -12.63 1.96 17.73
N ALA A 136 -13.06 3.21 17.94
CA ALA A 136 -13.08 3.85 19.25
C ALA A 136 -14.01 3.13 20.24
N ASP A 137 -15.16 2.64 19.76
CA ASP A 137 -16.14 1.87 20.53
C ASP A 137 -15.77 0.38 20.67
N ARG A 138 -14.63 -0.05 20.10
CA ARG A 138 -14.16 -1.46 20.05
C ARG A 138 -15.12 -2.42 19.35
N GLU A 139 -15.97 -1.92 18.47
CA GLU A 139 -16.86 -2.72 17.62
C GLU A 139 -16.11 -3.24 16.38
N THR A 140 -15.00 -3.98 16.59
CA THR A 140 -14.03 -4.32 15.53
C THR A 140 -14.65 -5.10 14.37
N ALA A 141 -15.62 -5.97 14.61
CA ALA A 141 -16.32 -6.68 13.54
C ALA A 141 -17.04 -5.75 12.56
N LYS A 142 -17.60 -4.62 13.03
CA LYS A 142 -18.24 -3.63 12.16
C LYS A 142 -17.20 -2.79 11.41
N ALA A 143 -16.06 -2.50 12.03
CA ALA A 143 -14.93 -1.87 11.34
C ALA A 143 -14.39 -2.78 10.21
N GLU A 144 -14.28 -4.08 10.48
CA GLU A 144 -13.92 -5.10 9.49
C GLU A 144 -14.94 -5.17 8.35
N ASP A 145 -16.24 -5.05 8.62
CA ASP A 145 -17.28 -5.00 7.60
C ASP A 145 -17.11 -3.81 6.63
N ILE A 146 -16.79 -2.62 7.14
CA ILE A 146 -16.50 -1.45 6.30
C ILE A 146 -15.28 -1.70 5.40
N MET A 147 -14.20 -2.25 5.95
CA MET A 147 -13.01 -2.56 5.17
C MET A 147 -13.25 -3.67 4.15
N ARG A 148 -14.07 -4.66 4.49
CA ARG A 148 -14.51 -5.73 3.57
C ARG A 148 -15.30 -5.15 2.40
N GLU A 149 -16.22 -4.23 2.64
CA GLU A 149 -16.94 -3.55 1.57
C GLU A 149 -16.01 -2.72 0.68
N ALA A 150 -15.06 -1.98 1.29
CA ALA A 150 -14.06 -1.24 0.54
C ALA A 150 -13.19 -2.14 -0.35
N LEU A 151 -12.84 -3.34 0.14
CA LEU A 151 -12.11 -4.35 -0.64
C LEU A 151 -12.92 -4.83 -1.84
N ILE A 152 -14.22 -5.10 -1.67
CA ILE A 152 -15.12 -5.48 -2.77
C ILE A 152 -15.19 -4.37 -3.83
N ASN A 153 -15.28 -3.12 -3.39
CA ASN A 153 -15.28 -1.97 -4.30
C ASN A 153 -13.97 -1.86 -5.08
N ALA A 154 -12.83 -2.00 -4.41
CA ALA A 154 -11.52 -2.02 -5.06
C ALA A 154 -11.42 -3.14 -6.12
N GLN A 155 -11.85 -4.36 -5.80
CA GLN A 155 -11.86 -5.46 -6.76
C GLN A 155 -12.75 -5.18 -7.97
N THR A 156 -13.89 -4.52 -7.76
CA THR A 156 -14.79 -4.10 -8.85
C THR A 156 -14.14 -3.05 -9.75
N TYR A 157 -13.46 -2.05 -9.17
CA TYR A 157 -12.72 -1.04 -9.93
C TYR A 157 -11.57 -1.66 -10.73
N PHE A 158 -10.80 -2.55 -10.12
CA PHE A 158 -9.75 -3.31 -10.80
C PHE A 158 -10.32 -4.07 -12.01
N ASN A 159 -11.38 -4.85 -11.81
CA ASN A 159 -11.99 -5.66 -12.86
C ASN A 159 -12.55 -4.82 -14.02
N ARG A 160 -13.01 -3.60 -13.74
CA ARG A 160 -13.43 -2.66 -14.78
C ARG A 160 -12.22 -2.19 -15.58
N MET A 161 -11.21 -1.62 -14.92
CA MET A 161 -10.02 -1.07 -15.58
C MET A 161 -9.24 -2.13 -16.35
N TYR A 162 -9.19 -3.37 -15.87
CA TYR A 162 -8.47 -4.44 -16.53
C TYR A 162 -9.16 -4.98 -17.79
N LYS A 163 -10.43 -4.67 -18.00
CA LYS A 163 -11.21 -5.08 -19.19
C LYS A 163 -11.28 -4.00 -20.26
N GLU A 164 -10.91 -2.77 -19.93
CA GLU A 164 -10.82 -1.63 -20.87
C GLU A 164 -9.56 -1.76 -21.74
#